data_AF-A0A348AQM0-F1
#
_entry.id   AF-A0A348AQM0-F1
#
_cell.length_a   1.000
_cell.length_b   1.000
_cell.length_c   1.000
_cell.angle_alpha   90.00
_cell.angle_beta   90.00
_cell.angle_gamma   90.00
#
_symmetry.space_group_name_H-M   'P 1'
#
loop_
_entity.id
_entity.type
_entity.pdbx_description
1 polymer ?
#
loop_
_entity_poly.entity_id
_entity_poly.type
_entity_poly.pdbx_seq_one_letter_code
_entity_poly.pdbx_strand_id
1 'polypeptide(L)' 'MIACEQTNRICYCLELDEKYADVIAKRYIEQTRSANDVFLLRDSIQIKYADIEKP' A
#
# COMPACT_ATOMS: atom_id res chain seq x y z
N MET A 1 9.27 -3.39 1.78
CA MET A 1 8.07 -3.05 2.56
C MET A 1 8.01 -3.85 3.86
N ILE A 2 7.71 -5.16 3.83
CA ILE A 2 7.62 -6.01 5.05
C ILE A 2 8.94 -6.08 5.83
N ALA A 3 10.07 -6.30 5.17
CA ALA A 3 11.36 -6.31 5.86
C ALA A 3 11.69 -4.96 6.51
N CYS A 4 11.32 -3.86 5.86
CA CYS A 4 11.50 -2.52 6.39
C CYS A 4 10.61 -2.30 7.62
N GLU A 5 9.33 -2.69 7.55
CA GLU A 5 8.39 -2.69 8.68
C GLU A 5 8.97 -3.45 9.89
N GLN A 6 9.42 -4.70 9.68
CA GLN A 6 9.97 -5.55 10.74
C GLN A 6 11.29 -5.05 11.34
N THR A 7 12.03 -4.20 10.60
CA THR A 7 13.33 -3.67 11.04
C THR A 7 13.27 -2.18 11.35
N ASN A 8 12.07 -1.63 11.51
CA ASN A 8 11.83 -0.22 11.82
C ASN A 8 12.55 0.75 10.84
N ARG A 9 12.41 0.48 9.53
CA ARG A 9 12.94 1.29 8.44
C ARG A 9 11.83 1.75 7.50
N ILE A 10 12.05 2.88 6.84
CA ILE A 10 11.17 3.37 5.79
C ILE A 10 11.48 2.65 4.47
N CYS A 11 10.45 2.14 3.79
CA CYS A 11 10.57 1.53 2.48
C CYS A 11 10.18 2.52 1.39
N TYR A 12 11.09 2.79 0.46
CA TYR A 12 10.77 3.42 -0.82
C TYR A 12 10.81 2.34 -1.90
N CYS A 13 9.71 2.14 -2.61
CA CYS A 13 9.57 1.09 -3.61
C CYS A 13 8.81 1.64 -4.81
N LEU A 14 9.23 1.22 -6.01
CA LEU A 14 8.56 1.52 -7.27
C LEU A 14 8.32 0.19 -7.98
N GLU A 15 7.09 0.00 -8.46
CA GLU A 15 6.66 -1.16 -9.24
C GLU A 15 5.82 -0.62 -10.41
N LEU A 16 6.10 -1.11 -11.62
CA LEU A 16 5.45 -0.64 -12.84
C LEU A 16 4.32 -1.56 -13.27
N ASP A 17 4.39 -2.84 -12.91
CA ASP A 17 3.37 -3.80 -13.23
C ASP A 17 2.21 -3.69 -12.24
N GLU A 18 1.03 -3.37 -12.76
CA GLU A 18 -0.18 -3.15 -11.96
C GLU A 18 -0.54 -4.36 -11.10
N LYS A 19 -0.32 -5.59 -11.59
CA LYS A 19 -0.64 -6.81 -10.86
C LYS A 19 0.30 -6.98 -9.67
N TYR A 20 1.59 -6.68 -9.85
CA TYR A 20 2.54 -6.75 -8.73
C TYR A 20 2.34 -5.63 -7.72
N ALA A 21 2.01 -4.41 -8.16
CA ALA A 21 1.67 -3.30 -7.27
C ALA A 21 0.47 -3.66 -6.37
N ASP A 22 -0.57 -4.26 -6.96
CA ASP A 22 -1.76 -4.76 -6.24
C ASP A 22 -1.41 -5.83 -5.20
N VAL A 23 -0.59 -6.81 -5.59
CA VAL A 23 -0.16 -7.89 -4.70
C VAL A 23 0.66 -7.35 -3.52
N ILE A 24 1.56 -6.39 -3.78
CA ILE A 24 2.39 -5.77 -2.74
C ILE A 24 1.51 -5.03 -1.71
N ALA A 25 0.56 -4.21 -2.18
CA ALA A 25 -0.36 -3.48 -1.30
C ALA A 25 -1.21 -4.43 -0.45
N LYS A 26 -1.77 -5.49 -1.06
CA LYS A 26 -2.58 -6.51 -0.35
C LYS A 26 -1.77 -7.21 0.74
N ARG A 27 -0.55 -7.67 0.42
CA ARG A 27 0.34 -8.34 1.40
C ARG A 27 0.72 -7.45 2.56
N TYR A 28 0.89 -6.15 2.33
CA TYR A 28 1.17 -5.21 3.42
C TYR A 28 0.01 -5.04 4.37
N ILE A 29 -1.19 -4.82 3.82
CA ILE A 29 -2.42 -4.69 4.63
C ILE A 29 -2.66 -5.96 5.46
N GLU A 30 -2.43 -7.14 4.87
CA GLU A 30 -2.51 -8.42 5.59
C GLU A 30 -1.48 -8.49 6.74
N GLN A 31 -0.24 -8.05 6.50
CA GLN A 31 0.83 -8.06 7.49
C GLN A 31 0.58 -7.07 8.64
N THR A 32 0.11 -5.85 8.36
CA THR A 32 -0.19 -4.81 9.37
C THR A 32 -1.57 -4.96 10.00
N ARG A 33 -2.41 -5.84 9.43
CA ARG A 33 -3.82 -6.07 9.81
C ARG A 33 -4.66 -4.80 9.77
N SER A 34 -4.25 -3.82 8.97
CA SER A 34 -4.90 -2.51 8.89
C SER A 34 -4.63 -1.87 7.54
N ALA A 35 -5.66 -1.23 6.98
CA ALA A 35 -5.54 -0.40 5.78
C ALA A 35 -5.65 1.11 6.09
N ASN A 36 -5.69 1.49 7.36
CA ASN A 36 -5.95 2.88 7.77
C ASN A 36 -4.89 3.86 7.25
N ASP A 37 -3.64 3.40 7.16
CA ASP A 37 -2.51 4.18 6.70
C ASP A 37 -2.19 3.96 5.21
N VAL A 38 -3.09 3.29 4.48
CA VAL A 38 -2.95 3.04 3.04
C VAL A 38 -3.84 4.00 2.27
N PHE A 39 -3.24 4.71 1.31
CA PHE A 39 -3.92 5.70 0.49
C PHE A 39 -3.37 5.71 -0.93
N LEU A 40 -4.19 6.22 -1.85
CA LEU A 40 -3.82 6.51 -3.22
C LEU A 40 -3.53 8.01 -3.33
N LEU A 41 -2.55 8.36 -4.14
CA LEU A 41 -2.31 9.74 -4.57
C LEU A 41 -2.65 9.83 -6.06
N ARG A 42 -3.72 10.56 -6.39
CA ARG A 42 -4.17 10.79 -7.77
C ARG A 42 -4.39 12.29 -7.95
N ASP A 43 -3.76 12.90 -8.95
CA ASP A 43 -3.84 14.35 -9.19
C ASP A 43 -3.55 15.20 -7.94
N SER A 44 -2.53 14.78 -7.16
CA SER A 44 -2.16 15.39 -5.88
C SER A 44 -3.22 15.32 -4.77
N ILE A 45 -4.31 14.56 -4.98
CA ILE A 45 -5.35 14.30 -3.99
C ILE A 45 -5.07 12.96 -3.32
N GLN A 46 -5.05 12.98 -1.98
CA GLN A 46 -4.95 11.77 -1.17
C GLN A 46 -6.34 11.17 -0.95
N ILE A 47 -6.51 9.91 -1.36
CA ILE A 47 -7.76 9.15 -1.22
C ILE A 47 -7.47 7.92 -0.36
N LYS A 48 -8.20 7.70 0.73
CA LYS A 48 -7.98 6.51 1.56
C LYS A 48 -8.33 5.26 0.77
N TYR A 49 -7.53 4.22 0.92
CA TYR A 49 -7.80 2.92 0.29
C TYR A 49 -9.15 2.33 0.74
N ALA A 50 -9.55 2.59 1.99
CA ALA A 50 -10.83 2.13 2.54
C ALA A 50 -12.07 2.77 1.86
N ASP A 51 -11.91 3.93 1.22
CA ASP A 51 -13.00 4.68 0.59
C ASP A 51 -13.17 4.31 -0.89
N ILE A 52 -12.32 3.43 -1.43
CA ILE A 52 -12.38 2.97 -2.82
C ILE A 52 -13.33 1.78 -2.93
N GLU A 53 -14.28 1.86 -3.86
CA GLU A 53 -15.13 0.74 -4.24
C GLU A 53 -14.28 -0.36 -4.90
N LYS A 54 -14.42 -1.59 -4.39
CA LYS A 54 -13.66 -2.74 -4.87
C LYS A 54 -14.50 -3.46 -5.95
N PRO A 55 -13.90 -3.87 -7.07
CA PRO A 55 -14.58 -4.68 -8.07
C PRO A 55 -15.02 -6.04 -7.52
#